data_AF-T1CK02-F1
#
_entry.id   AF-T1CK02-F1
#
_cell.length_a   1.000
_cell.length_b   1.000
_cell.length_c   1.000
_cell.angle_alpha   90.00
_cell.angle_beta   90.00
_cell.angle_gamma   90.00
#
_symmetry.space_group_name_H-M   'P 1'
#
loop_
_entity.id
_entity.type
_entity.pdbx_description
1 polymer ?
#
loop_
_entity_poly.entity_id
_entity_poly.type
_entity_poly.pdbx_seq_one_letter_code
_entity_poly.pdbx_strand_id
1 'polypeptide(L)' 'MPPSLLTLEGFTALLAELRRRGHRLLGPTVRDGVIAYADIDSADDLPRGWTDEQSGGY' A
#
# COMPACT_ATOMS: atom_id res chain seq x y z
N MET A 1 0.41 10.77 23.12
CA MET A 1 1.52 10.82 22.15
C MET A 1 1.06 11.69 20.99
N PRO A 2 1.86 12.66 20.52
CA PRO A 2 1.51 13.35 19.27
C PRO A 2 1.50 12.35 18.10
N PRO A 3 0.68 12.57 17.06
CA PRO A 3 0.70 11.73 15.87
C PRO A 3 2.07 11.83 15.19
N SER A 4 2.57 10.70 14.70
CA SER A 4 3.75 10.67 13.83
C SER A 4 3.28 10.87 12.38
N LEU A 5 3.93 11.80 11.68
CA LEU A 5 3.66 12.06 10.27
C LEU A 5 4.62 11.26 9.40
N LEU A 6 4.09 10.52 8.43
CA LEU A 6 4.86 9.90 7.36
C LEU A 6 4.44 10.53 6.04
N THR A 7 5.35 11.26 5.40
CA THR A 7 5.11 11.85 4.09
C THR A 7 5.15 10.78 3.00
N LEU A 8 4.54 11.05 1.84
CA LEU A 8 4.60 10.13 0.71
C LEU A 8 6.05 9.91 0.24
N GLU A 9 6.86 10.96 0.16
CA GLU A 9 8.29 10.85 -0.15
C GLU A 9 9.04 10.00 0.87
N GLY A 10 8.77 10.22 2.17
CA GLY A 10 9.38 9.44 3.25
C GLY A 10 8.97 7.97 3.20
N PHE A 11 7.71 7.69 2.85
CA PHE A 11 7.22 6.34 2.65
C PHE A 11 7.88 5.66 1.45
N THR A 12 7.99 6.34 0.31
CA THR A 12 8.69 5.81 -0.88
C THR A 12 10.16 5.52 -0.58
N ALA A 13 10.85 6.41 0.14
CA ALA A 13 12.24 6.20 0.56
C ALA A 13 12.38 4.99 1.50
N LEU A 14 11.43 4.81 2.42
CA LEU A 14 11.39 3.65 3.32
C LEU A 14 11.24 2.34 2.54
N LEU A 15 10.31 2.26 1.60
CA LEU A 15 10.11 1.05 0.79
C LEU A 15 11.37 0.72 -0.04
N ALA A 16 11.98 1.73 -0.64
CA ALA A 16 13.23 1.56 -1.39
C ALA A 16 14.36 1.00 -0.51
N GLU A 17 14.52 1.52 0.72
CA GLU A 17 15.53 1.05 1.66
C GLU A 17 15.26 -0.38 2.14
N LEU A 18 14.01 -0.75 2.39
CA LEU A 18 13.64 -2.12 2.76
C LEU A 18 13.99 -3.12 1.64
N ARG A 19 13.70 -2.77 0.38
CA ARG A 19 14.09 -3.58 -0.78
C ARG A 19 15.60 -3.70 -0.91
N ARG A 20 16.33 -2.58 -0.74
CA ARG A 20 17.79 -2.56 -0.79
C ARG A 20 18.41 -3.48 0.27
N ARG A 21 17.75 -3.64 1.42
CA ARG A 21 18.14 -4.59 2.47
C ARG A 21 17.76 -6.05 2.16
N GLY A 22 17.13 -6.32 1.03
CA GLY A 22 16.71 -7.65 0.60
C GLY A 22 15.36 -8.08 1.18
N HIS A 23 14.57 -7.16 1.76
CA HIS A 23 13.23 -7.49 2.21
C HIS A 23 12.27 -7.55 1.02
N ARG A 24 11.45 -8.60 1.01
CA ARG A 24 10.28 -8.70 0.14
C ARG A 24 9.18 -7.81 0.70
N LEU A 25 8.63 -6.96 -0.16
CA LEU A 25 7.50 -6.09 0.20
C LEU A 25 6.21 -6.72 -0.28
N LEU A 26 5.27 -6.89 0.64
CA LEU A 26 3.91 -7.35 0.35
C LEU A 26 2.93 -6.23 0.71
N GLY A 27 2.06 -5.89 -0.23
CA GLY A 27 1.05 -4.87 -0.05
C GLY A 27 -0.27 -5.22 -0.73
N PRO A 28 -1.36 -4.52 -0.38
CA PRO A 28 -2.60 -4.63 -1.12
C PRO A 28 -2.39 -4.15 -2.56
N THR A 29 -2.90 -4.92 -3.50
CA THR A 29 -2.93 -4.61 -4.94
C THR A 29 -4.33 -4.96 -5.46
N VAL A 30 -4.81 -4.26 -6.48
CA VAL A 30 -6.09 -4.62 -7.11
C VAL A 30 -5.82 -5.62 -8.21
N ARG A 31 -6.42 -6.80 -8.09
CA ARG A 31 -6.40 -7.86 -9.11
C ARG A 31 -7.83 -8.32 -9.34
N ASP A 32 -8.26 -8.28 -10.60
CA ASP A 32 -9.62 -8.69 -10.99
C ASP A 32 -10.74 -8.00 -10.19
N GLY A 33 -10.54 -6.73 -9.82
CA GLY A 33 -11.50 -5.94 -9.05
C GLY A 33 -11.53 -6.22 -7.54
N VAL A 34 -10.64 -7.07 -7.03
CA VAL A 34 -10.53 -7.42 -5.61
C VAL A 34 -9.17 -6.95 -5.06
N ILE A 35 -9.13 -6.48 -3.81
CA ILE A 35 -7.85 -6.28 -3.12
C ILE A 35 -7.26 -7.64 -2.74
N ALA A 36 -6.08 -7.93 -3.27
CA ALA A 36 -5.26 -9.06 -2.89
C ALA A 36 -3.89 -8.59 -2.42
N TYR A 37 -3.30 -9.30 -1.45
CA TYR A 37 -1.90 -9.09 -1.08
C TYR A 37 -0.97 -9.69 -2.13
N ALA A 38 -0.10 -8.87 -2.68
CA ALA A 38 0.90 -9.27 -3.66
C ALA A 38 2.21 -8.53 -3.44
N ASP A 39 3.22 -8.92 -4.22
CA ASP A 39 4.48 -8.19 -4.27
C ASP A 39 4.28 -6.77 -4.78
N ILE A 40 4.93 -5.83 -4.10
CA ILE A 40 4.99 -4.43 -4.50
C ILE A 40 6.44 -3.97 -4.62
N ASP A 41 6.69 -3.07 -5.56
CA ASP A 41 7.98 -2.44 -5.77
C ASP A 41 8.01 -1.02 -5.23
N SER A 42 6.85 -0.36 -5.13
CA SER A 42 6.70 1.04 -4.75
C SER A 42 5.35 1.36 -4.11
N ALA A 43 5.21 2.59 -3.60
CA ALA A 43 3.95 3.12 -3.10
C ALA A 43 2.91 3.37 -4.22
N ASP A 44 3.32 3.32 -5.50
CA ASP A 44 2.43 3.46 -6.66
C ASP A 44 1.68 2.16 -6.98
N ASP A 45 2.19 1.02 -6.51
CA ASP A 45 1.52 -0.28 -6.69
C ASP A 45 0.33 -0.47 -5.74
N LEU A 46 0.21 0.42 -4.74
CA LEU A 46 -0.88 0.41 -3.79
C LEU A 46 -2.14 1.02 -4.40
N PRO A 47 -3.32 0.44 -4.15
CA PRO A 47 -4.57 1.03 -4.60
C PRO A 47 -4.76 2.42 -4.01
N ARG A 48 -4.90 3.42 -4.88
CA ARG A 48 -5.29 4.79 -4.53
C ARG A 48 -6.71 5.04 -4.94
N GLY A 49 -7.51 5.61 -4.05
CA GLY A 49 -8.90 5.95 -4.34
C GLY A 49 -9.83 4.76 -4.54
N TRP A 50 -9.37 3.52 -4.27
CA TRP A 50 -10.27 2.37 -4.21
C TRP A 50 -11.01 2.42 -2.88
N THR A 51 -12.31 2.70 -2.96
CA THR A 51 -13.24 2.68 -1.84
C THR A 51 -14.32 1.69 -2.18
N ASP A 52 -14.74 0.88 -1.22
CA ASP A 52 -15.89 0.00 -1.42
C ASP A 52 -17.17 0.86 -1.47
N GLU A 53 -18.00 0.70 -2.50
CA GLU A 53 -19.39 1.15 -2.45
C GLU A 53 -20.18 0.13 -1.63
N GLN A 54 -20.00 0.14 -0.31
CA GLN A 54 -20.84 -0.69 0.57
C GLN A 54 -22.26 -0.12 0.59
N SER A 55 -23.10 -0.64 -0.30
CA SER A 55 -24.55 -0.63 -0.08
C SER A 55 -24.81 -1.52 1.13
N GLY A 56 -25.33 -0.96 2.22
CA GLY A 56 -25.63 -1.72 3.44
C GLY A 56 -26.37 -3.02 3.12
N GLY A 57 -25.94 -4.12 3.77
CA GLY A 57 -26.59 -5.42 3.64
C GLY A 57 -28.06 -5.35 4.05
N TYR A 58 -28.90 -6.11 3.34
CA TYR A 58 -30.36 -6.21 3.53
C TYR A 58 -30.75 -6.74 4.91
#